data_AF-A0A956ZBB4-F1
#
_entry.id   AF-A0A956ZBB4-F1
#
_cell.length_a   1.000
_cell.length_b   1.000
_cell.length_c   1.000
_cell.angle_alpha   90.00
_cell.angle_beta   90.00
_cell.angle_gamma   90.00
#
_symmetry.space_group_name_H-M   'P 1'
#
loop_
_entity.id
_entity.type
_entity.pdbx_description
1 polymer ?
#
loop_
_entity_poly.entity_id
_entity_poly.type
_entity_poly.pdbx_seq_one_letter_code
_entity_poly.pdbx_strand_id
1 'polypeptide(L)' 'VEDVVMMGRYGALGWFRRPGVKERELAASALEKVGMTRFAGRQISQLSGGQQQRVFLARAL' A
#
# COMPACT_ATOMS: atom_id res chain seq x y z
N VAL A 1 0.58 -5.33 4.61
CA VAL A 1 1.05 -4.87 3.27
C VAL A 1 0.32 -3.60 2.90
N GLU A 2 -1.00 -3.56 3.13
CA GLU A 2 -1.83 -2.37 3.00
C GLU A 2 -1.22 -1.15 3.71
N ASP A 3 -0.72 -1.29 4.95
CA ASP A 3 -0.08 -0.19 5.69
C ASP A 3 1.14 0.40 4.97
N VAL A 4 1.94 -0.45 4.30
CA VAL A 4 3.14 -0.01 3.57
C VAL A 4 2.77 0.77 2.31
N VAL A 5 1.69 0.38 1.63
CA VAL A 5 1.16 1.14 0.50
C VAL A 5 0.52 2.44 0.99
N MET A 6 -0.19 2.39 2.11
CA MET A 6 -0.80 3.55 2.75
C MET A 6 0.26 4.58 3.18
N MET A 7 1.46 4.15 3.61
CA MET A 7 2.61 5.03 3.90
C MET A 7 2.97 5.95 2.72
N GLY A 8 2.79 5.48 1.47
CA GLY A 8 2.99 6.30 0.27
C GLY A 8 2.01 7.46 0.13
N ARG A 9 0.85 7.38 0.78
CA ARG A 9 -0.19 8.41 0.77
C ARG A 9 0.01 9.50 1.82
N TYR A 10 0.80 9.27 2.87
CA TYR A 10 1.06 10.29 3.90
C TYR A 10 1.72 11.54 3.32
N GLY A 11 2.50 11.42 2.24
CA GLY A 11 3.05 12.56 1.51
C GLY A 11 1.98 13.49 0.94
N ALA A 12 0.86 12.94 0.44
CA ALA A 12 -0.27 13.70 -0.07
C ALA A 12 -1.27 14.12 1.03
N LEU A 13 -1.33 13.35 2.13
CA LEU A 13 -2.27 13.57 3.23
C LEU A 13 -1.84 14.71 4.19
N GLY A 14 -0.53 14.96 4.28
CA GLY A 14 0.07 15.90 5.22
C GLY A 14 0.27 15.31 6.62
N TRP A 15 1.22 15.86 7.38
CA TRP A 15 1.72 15.29 8.65
C TRP A 15 0.67 15.08 9.76
N PHE A 16 -0.43 15.81 9.74
CA PHE A 16 -1.39 15.87 10.86
C PHE A 16 -2.74 15.21 10.56
N ARG A 17 -2.94 14.62 9.37
CA ARG A 17 -4.20 13.97 9.01
C ARG A 17 -4.09 12.46 9.11
N ARG A 18 -5.11 11.84 9.70
CA ARG A 18 -5.23 10.38 9.73
C ARG A 18 -5.78 9.89 8.39
N PRO A 19 -5.26 8.77 7.84
CA PRO A 19 -5.81 8.16 6.63
C PRO A 19 -7.28 7.81 6.83
N GLY A 20 -8.14 8.26 5.93
CA GLY A 20 -9.56 7.98 5.92
C GLY A 20 -9.92 6.84 4.99
N VAL A 21 -11.22 6.73 4.70
CA VAL A 21 -11.77 5.72 3.77
C VAL A 21 -11.18 5.90 2.37
N LYS A 22 -11.03 7.15 1.91
CA LYS A 22 -10.50 7.47 0.58
C LYS A 22 -9.08 6.96 0.38
N GLU A 23 -8.21 7.11 1.38
CA GLU A 23 -6.81 6.67 1.29
C GLU A 23 -6.71 5.15 1.29
N ARG A 24 -7.59 4.47 2.04
CA ARG A 24 -7.70 3.00 2.01
C ARG A 24 -8.16 2.50 0.64
N GLU A 25 -9.16 3.12 0.03
CA GLU A 25 -9.60 2.78 -1.32
C GLU A 25 -8.48 2.99 -2.36
N LEU A 26 -7.73 4.08 -2.26
CA LEU A 26 -6.58 4.33 -3.13
C LEU A 26 -5.45 3.31 -2.93
N ALA A 27 -5.19 2.91 -1.69
CA ALA A 27 -4.21 1.87 -1.39
C ALA A 27 -4.67 0.50 -1.92
N ALA A 28 -5.96 0.17 -1.78
CA ALA A 28 -6.55 -1.06 -2.33
C ALA A 28 -6.46 -1.09 -3.86
N SER A 29 -6.80 0.01 -4.54
CA SER A 29 -6.66 0.12 -6.00
C SER A 29 -5.20 0.03 -6.46
N ALA A 30 -4.26 0.62 -5.72
CA ALA A 30 -2.83 0.49 -6.03
C ALA A 30 -2.34 -0.96 -5.87
N LEU A 31 -2.80 -1.69 -4.85
CA LEU A 31 -2.51 -3.11 -4.66
C LEU A 31 -3.10 -3.98 -5.78
N GLU A 32 -4.29 -3.63 -6.26
CA GLU A 32 -4.94 -4.30 -7.38
C GLU A 32 -4.14 -4.15 -8.67
N LYS A 33 -3.67 -2.93 -8.98
CA LYS A 33 -2.84 -2.65 -10.16
C LYS A 33 -1.55 -3.46 -10.22
N VAL A 34 -0.95 -3.77 -9.07
CA VAL A 34 0.28 -4.59 -9.00
C VAL A 34 0.01 -6.08 -8.76
N GLY A 35 -1.26 -6.50 -8.74
CA GLY A 35 -1.66 -7.89 -8.51
C GLY A 35 -1.34 -8.41 -7.11
N MET A 36 -1.39 -7.55 -6.10
CA MET A 36 -1.05 -7.85 -4.71
C MET A 36 -2.25 -7.84 -3.75
N THR A 37 -3.49 -7.71 -4.25
CA THR A 37 -4.72 -7.69 -3.44
C THR A 37 -4.82 -8.84 -2.45
N ARG A 38 -4.50 -10.08 -2.88
CA ARG A 38 -4.52 -11.28 -2.02
C ARG A 38 -3.51 -11.27 -0.86
N PHE A 39 -2.57 -10.32 -0.87
CA PHE A 39 -1.53 -10.18 0.13
C PHE A 39 -1.75 -8.95 1.04
N ALA A 40 -2.84 -8.18 0.85
CA ALA A 40 -3.10 -6.94 1.58
C ALA A 40 -2.98 -7.11 3.11
N GLY A 41 -3.54 -8.19 3.65
CA GLY A 41 -3.52 -8.54 5.07
C GLY A 41 -2.26 -9.28 5.57
N ARG A 42 -1.26 -9.54 4.71
CA ARG A 42 0.00 -10.17 5.14
C ARG A 42 1.00 -9.14 5.64
N GLN A 43 1.97 -9.58 6.44
CA GLN A 43 3.12 -8.74 6.78
C GLN A 43 4.08 -8.65 5.59
N ILE A 44 4.72 -7.50 5.39
CA ILE A 44 5.69 -7.28 4.30
C ILE A 44 6.86 -8.27 4.37
N SER A 45 7.28 -8.65 5.58
CA SER A 45 8.35 -9.61 5.86
C SER A 45 8.04 -11.04 5.39
N GLN A 46 6.76 -11.38 5.17
CA GLN A 46 6.31 -12.69 4.71
C GLN A 46 6.24 -12.80 3.18
N LEU A 47 6.57 -11.72 2.47
CA LEU A 47 6.57 -11.68 1.02
C LEU A 47 7.93 -12.04 0.45
N SER A 48 7.94 -12.71 -0.70
CA SER A 48 9.16 -12.92 -1.48
C SER A 48 9.73 -11.58 -1.97
N GLY A 49 11.02 -11.52 -2.30
CA GLY A 49 11.66 -10.26 -2.75
C GLY A 49 10.94 -9.59 -3.92
N GLY A 50 10.51 -10.35 -4.94
CA GLY A 50 9.73 -9.82 -6.06
C GLY A 50 8.30 -9.38 -5.69
N GLN A 51 7.72 -9.96 -4.64
CA GLN A 51 6.44 -9.48 -4.09
C GLN A 51 6.62 -8.17 -3.31
N GLN A 52 7.69 -8.05 -2.52
CA GLN A 52 8.02 -6.81 -1.81
C GLN A 52 8.25 -5.66 -2.81
N GLN A 53 8.98 -5.93 -3.90
CA GLN A 53 9.22 -4.95 -4.97
C GLN A 53 7.93 -4.42 -5.60
N ARG A 54 6.93 -5.29 -5.82
CA ARG A 54 5.60 -4.89 -6.30
C ARG A 54 4.82 -4.07 -5.27
N VAL A 55 4.94 -4.37 -3.98
CA VAL A 55 4.33 -3.56 -2.93
C VAL A 55 4.98 -2.16 -2.85
N PHE A 56 6.29 -2.07 -3.02
CA PHE A 56 6.97 -0.77 -3.12
C PHE A 56 6.56 0.03 -4.35
N LEU A 57 6.30 -0.64 -5.47
CA LEU A 57 5.71 0.00 -6.65
C LEU A 57 4.30 0.52 -6.35
N ALA A 58 3.45 -0.30 -5.70
CA ALA A 58 2.11 0.14 -5.28
C ALA A 58 2.14 1.34 -4.34
N ARG A 59 3.13 1.44 -3.45
CA ARG A 59 3.34 2.60 -2.57
C ARG A 59 3.64 3.89 -3.35
N ALA A 60 4.26 3.79 -4.52
CA ALA A 60 4.60 4.96 -5.35
C ALA A 60 3.44 5.42 -6.24
N LEU A 61 2.43 4.56 -6.44
CA LEU A 61 1.17 4.89 -7.13
C LEU A 61 0.24 5.64 -6.20
#